data_AF-A0A354WRD3-F1
#
_entry.id   AF-A0A354WRD3-F1
#
_cell.length_a   1.000
_cell.length_b   1.000
_cell.length_c   1.000
_cell.angle_alpha   90.00
_cell.angle_beta   90.00
_cell.angle_gamma   90.00
#
_symmetry.space_group_name_H-M   'P 1'
#
loop_
_entity.id
_entity.type
_entity.pdbx_description
1 polymer ?
#
loop_
_entity_poly.entity_id
_entity_poly.type
_entity_poly.pdbx_seq_one_letter_code
_entity_poly.pdbx_strand_id
1 'polypeptide(L)'
;MSGKAIGISMNYGFPGTYAKTPDEIVTSRQLKKGSDPVPYGACLMANDDNTYSPVGEGFTAEKFGGIALRVVKQAISYDQQNETAYNELDMINSLNRGAVVVNCNNGTPTAGGKVYVRIKKNTSIVNGVVGGFEAAADGENTVLLPNLQWTNGYVDANGVAEITILTRANA
;
A
#
# COMPACT_ATOMS: atom_id res chain seq x y z
N MET A 1 -28.79 14.29 37.30
CA MET A 1 -27.74 15.18 36.77
C MET A 1 -26.38 14.73 37.32
N SER A 2 -25.54 14.16 36.45
CA SER A 2 -24.08 14.15 36.59
C SER A 2 -23.56 14.36 35.17
N GLY A 3 -23.14 15.59 34.88
CA GLY A 3 -22.89 16.07 33.54
C GLY A 3 -21.69 15.39 32.90
N LYS A 4 -21.84 14.98 31.65
CA LYS A 4 -20.71 14.87 30.73
C LYS A 4 -20.78 16.08 29.82
N ALA A 5 -19.68 16.81 29.69
CA ALA A 5 -19.52 17.68 28.53
C ALA A 5 -19.55 16.76 27.30
N ILE A 6 -20.68 16.77 26.58
CA ILE A 6 -20.88 16.01 25.34
C ILE A 6 -19.98 16.66 24.28
N GLY A 7 -19.03 15.89 23.73
CA GLY A 7 -18.32 16.25 22.50
C GLY A 7 -16.85 16.67 22.57
N ILE A 8 -16.00 16.14 23.48
CA ILE A 8 -14.55 16.49 23.46
C ILE A 8 -13.55 15.32 23.58
N SER A 9 -13.86 14.16 24.20
CA SER A 9 -13.02 12.94 24.10
C SER A 9 -13.75 11.66 24.54
N MET A 10 -13.26 10.49 24.07
CA MET A 10 -13.97 9.20 24.03
C MET A 10 -13.78 8.31 25.28
N ASN A 11 -14.81 7.50 25.60
CA ASN A 11 -14.66 6.28 26.42
C ASN A 11 -14.32 5.08 25.53
N TYR A 12 -13.23 4.37 25.84
CA TYR A 12 -12.66 3.26 25.05
C TYR A 12 -13.00 1.88 25.61
N GLY A 13 -14.27 1.54 25.52
CA GLY A 13 -14.63 0.13 25.54
C GLY A 13 -15.05 -0.45 26.88
N PHE A 14 -15.32 -1.73 26.79
CA PHE A 14 -16.67 -2.30 26.75
C PHE A 14 -16.66 -3.22 25.51
N PRO A 15 -17.44 -4.31 25.51
CA PRO A 15 -17.35 -5.36 24.50
C PRO A 15 -17.34 -4.79 23.06
N GLY A 16 -16.32 -5.12 22.26
CA GLY A 16 -15.93 -4.30 21.09
C GLY A 16 -14.61 -3.55 21.32
N THR A 17 -13.58 -4.23 21.82
CA THR A 17 -12.20 -3.71 21.90
C THR A 17 -11.26 -4.89 21.61
N TYR A 18 -10.17 -4.84 20.84
CA TYR A 18 -9.41 -3.71 20.28
C TYR A 18 -9.98 -3.14 18.97
N ALA A 19 -9.79 -1.82 18.80
CA ALA A 19 -10.32 -1.01 17.70
C ALA A 19 -9.24 -0.41 16.75
N LYS A 20 -7.96 -0.34 17.15
CA LYS A 20 -6.74 -0.48 16.29
C LYS A 20 -5.45 -0.56 17.16
N THR A 21 -4.67 -1.63 17.03
CA THR A 21 -3.43 -2.13 17.65
C THR A 21 -2.89 -3.12 16.60
N PRO A 22 -1.63 -3.01 16.12
CA PRO A 22 -1.35 -3.35 14.72
C PRO A 22 -1.45 -4.85 14.42
N ASP A 23 -2.38 -5.22 13.55
CA ASP A 23 -2.21 -6.39 12.69
C ASP A 23 -1.35 -5.96 11.51
N GLU A 24 -0.05 -5.94 11.73
CA GLU A 24 0.95 -5.47 10.78
C GLU A 24 2.06 -6.51 10.70
N ILE A 25 1.99 -7.36 9.68
CA ILE A 25 3.06 -8.31 9.40
C ILE A 25 3.92 -7.71 8.29
N VAL A 26 5.15 -7.37 8.64
CA VAL A 26 6.12 -6.74 7.74
C VAL A 26 7.25 -7.71 7.45
N THR A 27 7.69 -7.76 6.20
CA THR A 27 8.96 -8.39 5.82
C THR A 27 9.92 -7.35 5.27
N SER A 28 11.21 -7.65 5.37
CA SER A 28 12.28 -6.74 4.99
C SER A 28 13.16 -7.40 3.95
N ARG A 29 13.26 -6.79 2.77
CA ARG A 29 14.18 -7.22 1.70
C ARG A 29 14.77 -6.00 1.01
N GLN A 30 15.93 -6.18 0.40
CA GLN A 30 16.61 -5.09 -0.29
C GLN A 30 15.93 -4.78 -1.63
N LEU A 31 15.87 -3.49 -2.01
CA LEU A 31 15.52 -3.13 -3.38
C LEU A 31 16.65 -3.54 -4.31
N LYS A 32 16.33 -4.28 -5.36
CA LYS A 32 17.30 -4.81 -6.31
C LYS A 32 18.15 -3.70 -6.92
N LYS A 33 19.46 -3.94 -7.01
CA LYS A 33 20.41 -3.02 -7.67
C LYS A 33 19.93 -2.68 -9.09
N GLY A 34 20.02 -1.41 -9.46
CA GLY A 34 19.59 -0.87 -10.75
C GLY A 34 18.07 -0.70 -10.89
N SER A 35 17.29 -0.83 -9.81
CA SER A 35 15.85 -0.55 -9.84
C SER A 35 15.57 0.93 -9.79
N ASP A 36 14.50 1.35 -10.47
CA ASP A 36 13.92 2.68 -10.27
C ASP A 36 13.43 2.86 -8.81
N PRO A 37 13.41 4.10 -8.29
CA PRO A 37 12.91 4.38 -6.95
C PRO A 37 11.46 3.93 -6.77
N VAL A 38 11.15 3.37 -5.60
CA VAL A 38 9.80 2.91 -5.25
C VAL A 38 9.17 3.87 -4.25
N PRO A 39 8.11 4.60 -4.62
CA PRO A 39 7.39 5.47 -3.69
C PRO A 39 6.77 4.70 -2.52
N TYR A 40 6.63 5.34 -1.37
CA TYR A 40 5.84 4.78 -0.27
C TYR A 40 4.38 4.56 -0.70
N GLY A 41 3.78 3.47 -0.22
CA GLY A 41 2.43 3.06 -0.59
C GLY A 41 2.32 2.39 -1.96
N ALA A 42 3.42 2.19 -2.70
CA ALA A 42 3.42 1.46 -3.96
C ALA A 42 3.48 -0.06 -3.76
N CYS A 43 2.98 -0.80 -4.75
CA CYS A 43 3.08 -2.25 -4.81
C CYS A 43 4.53 -2.69 -5.08
N LEU A 44 4.96 -3.77 -4.41
CA LEU A 44 6.26 -4.39 -4.59
C LEU A 44 6.14 -5.72 -5.33
N MET A 45 7.11 -6.00 -6.21
CA MET A 45 7.30 -7.32 -6.80
C MET A 45 8.37 -8.09 -6.02
N ALA A 46 8.04 -9.29 -5.55
CA ALA A 46 9.01 -10.20 -4.93
C ALA A 46 9.82 -10.93 -6.03
N ASN A 47 11.14 -11.01 -5.82
CA ASN A 47 12.06 -11.75 -6.67
C ASN A 47 12.56 -13.01 -5.95
N ASP A 48 13.01 -14.00 -6.73
CA ASP A 48 13.57 -15.27 -6.23
C ASP A 48 14.92 -15.09 -5.52
N ASP A 49 15.64 -14.01 -5.82
CA ASP A 49 16.94 -13.65 -5.23
C ASP A 49 16.81 -12.93 -3.87
N ASN A 50 15.65 -13.05 -3.21
CA ASN A 50 15.33 -12.41 -1.93
C ASN A 50 15.43 -10.87 -1.97
N THR A 51 15.14 -10.25 -3.12
CA THR A 51 15.01 -8.80 -3.27
C THR A 51 13.58 -8.40 -3.63
N TYR A 52 13.29 -7.10 -3.55
CA TYR A 52 12.13 -6.50 -4.18
C TYR A 52 12.52 -5.73 -5.45
N SER A 53 11.55 -5.55 -6.34
CA SER A 53 11.64 -4.67 -7.50
C SER A 53 10.37 -3.83 -7.63
N PRO A 54 10.42 -2.67 -8.32
CA PRO A 54 9.23 -1.97 -8.75
C PRO A 54 8.38 -2.88 -9.65
N VAL A 55 7.07 -2.64 -9.64
CA VAL A 55 6.14 -3.31 -10.54
C VAL A 55 6.34 -2.82 -11.98
N GLY A 56 6.16 -3.72 -12.95
CA GLY A 56 6.15 -3.44 -14.38
C GLY A 56 5.40 -4.52 -15.14
N GLU A 57 5.52 -4.58 -16.47
CA GLU A 57 4.73 -5.48 -17.33
C GLU A 57 4.88 -6.98 -17.00
N GLY A 58 6.00 -7.39 -16.38
CA GLY A 58 6.25 -8.78 -15.96
C GLY A 58 5.64 -9.18 -14.60
N PHE A 59 4.91 -8.27 -13.94
CA PHE A 59 4.29 -8.52 -12.64
C PHE A 59 3.06 -9.41 -12.77
N THR A 60 2.95 -10.39 -11.87
CA THR A 60 1.75 -11.23 -11.70
C THR A 60 1.33 -11.19 -10.23
N ALA A 61 0.07 -11.53 -9.94
CA ALA A 61 -0.43 -11.58 -8.57
C ALA A 61 0.37 -12.55 -7.68
N GLU A 62 0.92 -13.61 -8.27
CA GLU A 62 1.80 -14.58 -7.58
C GLU A 62 3.13 -13.97 -7.15
N LYS A 63 3.58 -12.88 -7.78
CA LYS A 63 4.80 -12.15 -7.39
C LYS A 63 4.52 -10.97 -6.48
N PHE A 64 3.31 -10.85 -5.94
CA PHE A 64 3.00 -9.79 -4.99
C PHE A 64 3.89 -9.90 -3.75
N GLY A 65 4.77 -8.91 -3.57
CA GLY A 65 5.74 -8.82 -2.49
C GLY A 65 5.27 -8.00 -1.29
N GLY A 66 4.09 -7.39 -1.38
CA GLY A 66 3.51 -6.50 -0.36
C GLY A 66 3.47 -5.03 -0.80
N ILE A 67 3.30 -4.14 0.19
CA ILE A 67 3.17 -2.70 -0.02
C ILE A 67 4.31 -1.98 0.70
N ALA A 68 5.02 -1.08 0.00
CA ALA A 68 6.14 -0.34 0.56
C ALA A 68 5.67 0.60 1.68
N LEU A 69 6.02 0.30 2.93
CA LEU A 69 5.63 1.11 4.08
C LEU A 69 6.51 2.34 4.22
N ARG A 70 5.92 3.44 4.69
CA ARG A 70 6.69 4.61 5.11
C ARG A 70 7.25 4.36 6.51
N VAL A 71 8.48 3.87 6.58
CA VAL A 71 9.23 3.77 7.84
C VAL A 71 10.13 4.98 7.99
N VAL A 72 10.33 5.45 9.23
CA VAL A 72 11.27 6.53 9.53
C VAL A 72 12.68 6.03 9.20
N LYS A 73 13.22 6.49 8.06
CA LYS A 73 14.63 6.33 7.71
C LYS A 73 15.41 7.47 8.35
N GLN A 74 16.49 7.17 9.06
CA GLN A 74 17.40 8.21 9.51
C GLN A 74 18.07 8.82 8.27
N ALA A 75 17.85 10.11 8.02
CA ALA A 75 18.54 10.83 6.97
C ALA A 75 20.04 10.86 7.29
N ILE A 76 20.86 10.43 6.35
CA ILE A 76 22.33 10.46 6.48
C ILE A 76 22.94 11.71 5.83
N SER A 77 22.13 12.51 5.14
CA SER A 77 22.48 13.79 4.55
C SER A 77 21.30 14.75 4.59
N TYR A 78 21.57 16.06 4.43
CA TYR A 78 20.54 17.11 4.44
C TYR A 78 19.52 16.93 3.31
N ASP A 79 19.99 16.55 2.11
CA ASP A 79 19.14 16.46 0.92
C ASP A 79 18.10 15.33 0.99
N GLN A 80 18.28 14.36 1.89
CA GLN A 80 17.43 13.18 2.01
C GLN A 80 16.33 13.31 3.07
N GLN A 81 16.16 14.48 3.71
CA GLN A 81 15.16 14.68 4.76
C GLN A 81 13.70 14.54 4.29
N ASN A 82 13.44 14.82 3.00
CA ASN A 82 12.11 14.77 2.40
C ASN A 82 11.95 13.64 1.37
N GLU A 83 12.81 12.62 1.44
CA GLU A 83 12.73 11.48 0.55
C GLU A 83 11.42 10.70 0.79
N THR A 84 10.66 10.45 -0.29
CA THR A 84 9.33 9.82 -0.27
C THR A 84 9.31 8.44 -0.92
N ALA A 85 10.50 7.87 -1.12
CA ALA A 85 10.71 6.62 -1.83
C ALA A 85 11.85 5.81 -1.21
N TYR A 86 11.91 4.53 -1.55
CA TYR A 86 13.08 3.68 -1.39
C TYR A 86 13.90 3.70 -2.67
N ASN A 87 15.21 3.84 -2.55
CA ASN A 87 16.15 3.77 -3.69
C ASN A 87 16.75 2.37 -3.83
N GLU A 88 17.46 2.13 -4.92
CA GLU A 88 18.19 0.87 -5.10
C GLU A 88 19.09 0.60 -3.89
N LEU A 89 19.23 -0.68 -3.54
CA LEU A 89 19.99 -1.15 -2.38
C LEU A 89 19.45 -0.72 -1.01
N ASP A 90 18.38 0.09 -0.93
CA ASP A 90 17.71 0.33 0.34
C ASP A 90 17.02 -0.92 0.86
N MET A 91 16.98 -1.07 2.17
CA MET A 91 16.17 -2.09 2.84
C MET A 91 14.72 -1.60 2.93
N ILE A 92 13.81 -2.29 2.24
CA ILE A 92 12.39 -1.94 2.18
C ILE A 92 11.63 -2.71 3.25
N ASN A 93 10.78 -2.01 4.00
CA ASN A 93 9.78 -2.63 4.86
C ASN A 93 8.49 -2.79 4.05
N SER A 94 8.12 -4.05 3.78
CA SER A 94 6.95 -4.40 2.99
C SER A 94 5.84 -4.94 3.88
N LEU A 95 4.63 -4.38 3.77
CA LEU A 95 3.45 -4.93 4.44
C LEU A 95 2.98 -6.18 3.71
N ASN A 96 2.87 -7.31 4.43
CA ASN A 96 2.39 -8.59 3.91
C ASN A 96 1.07 -9.05 4.52
N ARG A 97 0.60 -8.40 5.59
CA ARG A 97 -0.75 -8.55 6.16
C ARG A 97 -1.08 -7.31 6.96
N GLY A 98 -2.33 -6.86 6.87
CA GLY A 98 -2.81 -5.70 7.59
C GLY A 98 -3.46 -4.66 6.67
N ALA A 99 -3.78 -3.50 7.23
CA ALA A 99 -4.36 -2.39 6.49
C ALA A 99 -3.35 -1.27 6.28
N VAL A 100 -3.39 -0.63 5.11
CA VAL A 100 -2.53 0.49 4.73
C VAL A 100 -3.31 1.50 3.89
N VAL A 101 -2.94 2.77 4.04
CA VAL A 101 -3.47 3.86 3.23
C VAL A 101 -2.62 4.05 1.97
N VAL A 102 -3.27 4.09 0.82
CA VAL A 102 -2.64 4.23 -0.50
C VAL A 102 -3.49 5.15 -1.39
N ASN A 103 -2.91 5.66 -2.48
CA ASN A 103 -3.69 6.35 -3.50
C ASN A 103 -4.51 5.35 -4.33
N CYS A 104 -5.78 5.66 -4.56
CA CYS A 104 -6.61 5.03 -5.57
C CYS A 104 -6.52 5.84 -6.86
N ASN A 105 -5.74 5.36 -7.83
CA ASN A 105 -5.43 6.11 -9.05
C ASN A 105 -6.53 6.05 -10.11
N ASN A 106 -7.47 5.10 -9.99
CA ASN A 106 -8.56 4.91 -10.94
C ASN A 106 -9.74 4.17 -10.30
N GLY A 107 -10.96 4.55 -10.68
CA GLY A 107 -12.20 3.99 -10.14
C GLY A 107 -12.58 4.51 -8.75
N THR A 108 -13.65 3.96 -8.19
CA THR A 108 -14.17 4.31 -6.86
C THR A 108 -14.13 3.09 -5.94
N PRO A 109 -13.32 3.09 -4.88
CA PRO A 109 -13.28 2.03 -3.87
C PRO A 109 -14.65 1.75 -3.26
N THR A 110 -14.94 0.48 -3.04
CA THR A 110 -16.10 0.01 -2.28
C THR A 110 -15.62 -0.91 -1.17
N ALA A 111 -16.34 -0.99 -0.05
CA ALA A 111 -15.96 -1.89 1.04
C ALA A 111 -15.95 -3.35 0.55
N GLY A 112 -14.83 -4.05 0.73
CA GLY A 112 -14.62 -5.40 0.19
C GLY A 112 -14.39 -5.44 -1.34
N GLY A 113 -14.22 -4.28 -1.97
CA GLY A 113 -14.03 -4.14 -3.41
C GLY A 113 -12.68 -4.69 -3.87
N LYS A 114 -12.63 -5.09 -5.15
CA LYS A 114 -11.42 -5.61 -5.79
C LYS A 114 -10.33 -4.54 -5.89
N VAL A 115 -9.08 -4.97 -5.71
CA VAL A 115 -7.89 -4.13 -5.86
C VAL A 115 -7.10 -4.59 -7.08
N TYR A 116 -6.78 -3.63 -7.95
CA TYR A 116 -5.92 -3.85 -9.11
C TYR A 116 -4.61 -3.07 -8.96
N VAL A 117 -3.55 -3.58 -9.55
CA VAL A 117 -2.28 -2.86 -9.70
C VAL A 117 -2.02 -2.59 -11.16
N ARG A 118 -1.68 -1.34 -11.48
CA ARG A 118 -1.28 -0.96 -12.84
C ARG A 118 0.11 -1.49 -13.15
N ILE A 119 0.25 -2.25 -14.22
CA ILE A 119 1.52 -2.81 -14.71
C ILE A 119 2.03 -2.10 -15.97
N LYS A 120 1.15 -1.35 -16.65
CA LYS A 120 1.46 -0.62 -17.89
C LYS A 120 0.81 0.75 -17.92
N LYS A 121 1.53 1.74 -18.48
CA LYS A 121 1.03 3.11 -18.61
C LYS A 121 -0.13 3.16 -19.61
N ASN A 122 -1.21 3.84 -19.23
CA ASN A 122 -2.31 4.20 -20.10
C ASN A 122 -2.54 5.72 -20.00
N THR A 123 -2.36 6.45 -21.10
CA THR A 123 -2.47 7.92 -21.10
C THR A 123 -3.89 8.43 -20.87
N SER A 124 -4.91 7.58 -21.04
CA SER A 124 -6.30 7.92 -20.72
C SER A 124 -6.60 7.92 -19.22
N ILE A 125 -5.75 7.29 -18.40
CA ILE A 125 -5.88 7.29 -16.94
C ILE A 125 -4.88 8.32 -16.38
N VAL A 126 -5.35 9.55 -16.20
CA VAL A 126 -4.50 10.72 -15.87
C VAL A 126 -3.66 10.49 -14.61
N ASN A 127 -4.24 9.89 -13.58
CA ASN A 127 -3.57 9.61 -12.31
C ASN A 127 -2.91 8.21 -12.29
N GLY A 128 -2.97 7.47 -13.40
CA GLY A 128 -2.51 6.10 -13.51
C GLY A 128 -0.98 6.01 -13.47
N VAL A 129 -0.45 5.46 -12.38
CA VAL A 129 0.99 5.22 -12.20
C VAL A 129 1.24 3.72 -12.11
N VAL A 130 2.28 3.24 -12.81
CA VAL A 130 2.70 1.83 -12.72
C VAL A 130 3.14 1.51 -11.30
N GLY A 131 2.67 0.37 -10.76
CA GLY A 131 2.82 0.00 -9.34
C GLY A 131 1.81 0.65 -8.40
N GLY A 132 0.95 1.54 -8.90
CA GLY A 132 -0.15 2.13 -8.14
C GLY A 132 -1.40 1.25 -8.09
N PHE A 133 -2.26 1.51 -7.11
CA PHE A 133 -3.49 0.76 -6.85
C PHE A 133 -4.72 1.41 -7.50
N GLU A 134 -5.65 0.57 -7.95
CA GLU A 134 -6.86 0.97 -8.66
C GLU A 134 -8.07 0.15 -8.20
N ALA A 135 -9.26 0.77 -8.19
CA ALA A 135 -10.53 0.12 -7.90
C ALA A 135 -11.25 -0.38 -9.17
N ALA A 136 -10.75 -0.02 -10.35
CA ALA A 136 -11.26 -0.45 -11.64
C ALA A 136 -10.17 -1.15 -12.46
N ALA A 137 -10.56 -2.18 -13.21
CA ALA A 137 -9.65 -2.84 -14.15
C ALA A 137 -9.46 -1.98 -15.41
N ASP A 138 -8.29 -2.11 -16.03
CA ASP A 138 -7.92 -1.49 -17.31
C ASP A 138 -7.32 -2.55 -18.25
N GLY A 139 -8.06 -3.65 -18.44
CA GLY A 139 -7.66 -4.76 -19.30
C GLY A 139 -6.28 -5.32 -18.95
N GLU A 140 -5.43 -5.48 -19.97
CA GLU A 140 -4.05 -5.97 -19.84
C GLU A 140 -3.10 -4.99 -19.13
N ASN A 141 -3.52 -3.74 -18.89
CA ASN A 141 -2.69 -2.76 -18.20
C ASN A 141 -2.70 -2.91 -16.67
N THR A 142 -3.58 -3.78 -16.15
CA THR A 142 -3.77 -3.98 -14.71
C THR A 142 -3.85 -5.45 -14.33
N VAL A 143 -3.36 -5.79 -13.14
CA VAL A 143 -3.44 -7.12 -12.54
C VAL A 143 -4.32 -7.08 -11.30
N LEU A 144 -5.29 -7.98 -11.21
CA LEU A 144 -6.11 -8.18 -10.01
C LEU A 144 -5.26 -8.81 -8.90
N LEU A 145 -5.31 -8.25 -7.69
CA LEU A 145 -4.74 -8.85 -6.48
C LEU A 145 -5.85 -9.49 -5.63
N PRO A 146 -6.09 -10.81 -5.75
CA PRO A 146 -7.24 -11.46 -5.10
C PRO A 146 -7.13 -11.54 -3.57
N ASN A 147 -5.92 -11.38 -3.02
CA ASN A 147 -5.67 -11.39 -1.58
C ASN A 147 -5.80 -9.99 -0.94
N LEU A 148 -6.14 -8.97 -1.74
CA LEU A 148 -6.33 -7.59 -1.29
C LEU A 148 -7.80 -7.18 -1.51
N GLN A 149 -8.28 -6.32 -0.63
CA GLN A 149 -9.56 -5.65 -0.80
C GLN A 149 -9.47 -4.20 -0.33
N TRP A 150 -10.28 -3.33 -0.91
CA TRP A 150 -10.53 -2.00 -0.33
C TRP A 150 -11.24 -2.18 1.01
N THR A 151 -10.65 -1.67 2.09
CA THR A 151 -11.13 -1.89 3.47
C THR A 151 -12.49 -1.26 3.69
N ASN A 152 -12.66 -0.05 3.14
CA ASN A 152 -13.89 0.72 3.19
C ASN A 152 -14.10 1.43 1.83
N GLY A 153 -15.22 2.14 1.68
CA GLY A 153 -15.55 2.89 0.47
C GLY A 153 -15.21 4.38 0.53
N TYR A 154 -14.44 4.82 1.54
CA TYR A 154 -14.08 6.23 1.71
C TYR A 154 -12.78 6.55 0.97
N VAL A 155 -12.81 7.68 0.26
CA VAL A 155 -11.64 8.29 -0.37
C VAL A 155 -11.60 9.74 0.08
N ASP A 156 -10.43 10.21 0.50
CA ASP A 156 -10.26 11.62 0.85
C ASP A 156 -10.14 12.52 -0.39
N ALA A 157 -10.05 13.84 -0.19
CA ALA A 157 -9.92 14.80 -1.28
C ALA A 157 -8.62 14.67 -2.10
N ASN A 158 -7.64 13.92 -1.60
CA ASN A 158 -6.35 13.67 -2.26
C ASN A 158 -6.32 12.31 -2.99
N GLY A 159 -7.45 11.59 -3.03
CA GLY A 159 -7.51 10.26 -3.65
C GLY A 159 -6.93 9.15 -2.78
N VAL A 160 -6.72 9.39 -1.48
CA VAL A 160 -6.18 8.39 -0.54
C VAL A 160 -7.33 7.54 0.01
N ALA A 161 -7.14 6.23 -0.01
CA ALA A 161 -8.07 5.21 0.44
C ALA A 161 -7.34 4.09 1.19
N GLU A 162 -8.08 3.20 1.84
CA GLU A 162 -7.51 2.13 2.66
C GLU A 162 -7.68 0.76 1.98
N ILE A 163 -6.59 -0.02 1.93
CA ILE A 163 -6.58 -1.41 1.48
C ILE A 163 -6.24 -2.33 2.65
N THR A 164 -6.82 -3.52 2.68
CA THR A 164 -6.44 -4.62 3.58
C THR A 164 -5.84 -5.77 2.79
N ILE A 165 -4.66 -6.24 3.21
CA ILE A 165 -4.07 -7.51 2.80
C ILE A 165 -4.57 -8.59 3.75
N LEU A 166 -5.33 -9.56 3.23
CA LEU A 166 -6.11 -10.50 4.03
C LEU A 166 -5.24 -11.56 4.72
N THR A 167 -4.32 -12.15 3.95
CA THR A 167 -3.45 -13.25 4.40
C THR A 167 -2.01 -13.01 4.00
N ARG A 168 -1.07 -13.64 4.71
CA ARG A 168 0.35 -13.60 4.35
C ARG A 168 0.61 -14.48 3.12
N ALA A 169 1.17 -13.90 2.06
CA ALA A 169 1.59 -14.60 0.84
C ALA A 169 3.03 -14.23 0.47
N ASN A 170 3.77 -15.15 -0.18
CA ASN A 170 5.12 -14.94 -0.73
C ASN A 170 6.17 -14.36 0.24
N ALA A 171 6.09 -14.75 1.50
CA ALA A 171 6.87 -14.13 2.58
C ALA A 171 8.23 -14.78 2.80
#